data_AF-A0A060BVG7-F1
#
_entry.id   AF-A0A060BVG7-F1
#
_cell.length_a   1.000
_cell.length_b   1.000
_cell.length_c   1.000
_cell.angle_alpha   90.00
_cell.angle_beta   90.00
_cell.angle_gamma   90.00
#
_symmetry.space_group_name_H-M   'P 1'
#
loop_
_entity.id
_entity.type
_entity.pdbx_description
1 polymer ?
#
loop_
_entity_poly.entity_id
_entity_poly.type
_entity_poly.pdbx_seq_one_letter_code
_entity_poly.pdbx_strand_id
1 'polypeptide(L)'
;MSGIWLMPINPSPSYHGYDVTDYEAVNPQYGSLADFRRLVDAAHQRGIRVIIDMVINHTSDENPWFKAALDPKSPYHGWYTWAGKYTDLESGSAAGTTAWHAAGGQGAAGPHYPGASSAPACPTSTTTTR
;
A
#
# COMPACT_ATOMS: atom_id res chain seq x y z
N MET A 1 10.99 29.43 -1.80
CA MET A 1 10.33 28.10 -1.78
C MET A 1 9.77 27.87 -0.38
N SER A 2 8.48 27.55 -0.25
CA SER A 2 7.79 27.38 1.06
C SER A 2 7.57 25.93 1.47
N GLY A 3 7.73 24.99 0.54
CA GLY A 3 7.61 23.57 0.82
C GLY A 3 8.21 22.70 -0.28
N ILE A 4 8.41 21.43 0.06
CA ILE A 4 8.77 20.35 -0.84
C ILE A 4 7.70 19.26 -0.75
N TRP A 5 7.40 18.64 -1.88
CA TRP A 5 6.53 17.48 -1.97
C TRP A 5 7.37 16.31 -2.45
N LEU A 6 7.42 15.27 -1.62
CA LEU A 6 8.09 14.02 -1.93
C LEU A 6 7.07 13.02 -2.48
N MET A 7 7.41 12.43 -3.63
CA MET A 7 6.80 11.18 -4.08
C MET A 7 6.95 10.08 -3.02
N PRO A 8 6.24 8.94 -3.12
CA PRO A 8 6.22 7.93 -2.08
C PRO A 8 7.62 7.54 -1.59
N ILE A 9 7.83 7.62 -0.28
CA ILE A 9 9.15 7.36 0.33
C ILE A 9 9.23 6.00 1.02
N ASN A 10 8.11 5.26 1.10
CA ASN A 10 8.04 3.98 1.77
C ASN A 10 8.64 2.85 0.90
N PRO A 11 9.06 1.72 1.51
CA PRO A 11 9.44 0.52 0.77
C PRO A 11 8.34 0.04 -0.18
N SER A 12 8.78 -0.33 -1.39
CA SER A 12 7.94 -0.76 -2.50
C SER A 12 8.78 -1.63 -3.44
N PRO A 13 8.22 -2.70 -4.04
CA PRO A 13 8.92 -3.50 -5.03
C PRO A 13 9.01 -2.77 -6.37
N SER A 14 8.07 -1.87 -6.69
CA SER A 14 8.19 -1.03 -7.88
C SER A 14 9.19 0.12 -7.69
N TYR A 15 9.68 0.64 -8.82
CA TYR A 15 10.52 1.84 -8.87
C TYR A 15 9.77 3.14 -8.56
N HIS A 16 8.44 3.17 -8.73
CA HIS A 16 7.62 4.38 -8.57
C HIS A 16 7.05 4.54 -7.15
N GLY A 17 7.05 3.47 -6.34
CA GLY A 17 6.76 3.57 -4.90
C GLY A 17 5.29 3.53 -4.51
N TYR A 18 4.37 3.25 -5.43
CA TYR A 18 2.92 3.36 -5.18
C TYR A 18 2.27 2.06 -4.66
N ASP A 19 3.07 1.01 -4.49
CA ASP A 19 2.69 -0.31 -4.01
C ASP A 19 3.49 -0.58 -2.71
N VAL A 20 2.99 -0.02 -1.61
CA VAL A 20 3.73 0.02 -0.34
C VAL A 20 3.71 -1.34 0.38
N THR A 21 4.88 -1.76 0.87
CA THR A 21 5.04 -2.98 1.69
C THR A 21 5.15 -2.69 3.19
N ASP A 22 5.63 -1.51 3.57
CA ASP A 22 5.77 -1.07 4.96
C ASP A 22 5.59 0.46 5.08
N TYR A 23 4.53 0.89 5.75
CA TYR A 23 4.22 2.32 5.93
C TYR A 23 5.06 3.00 7.02
N GLU A 24 5.76 2.25 7.86
CA GLU A 24 6.54 2.78 8.99
C GLU A 24 8.03 2.94 8.65
N ALA A 25 8.46 2.39 7.53
CA ALA A 25 9.83 2.45 7.05
C ALA A 25 10.02 3.47 5.91
N VAL A 26 11.28 3.84 5.67
CA VAL A 26 11.74 4.58 4.49
C VAL A 26 12.39 3.58 3.53
N ASN A 27 12.16 3.74 2.23
CA ASN A 27 12.76 2.91 1.20
C ASN A 27 14.30 2.95 1.35
N PRO A 28 14.99 1.81 1.51
CA PRO A 28 16.43 1.77 1.72
C PRO A 28 17.25 2.46 0.62
N GLN A 29 16.71 2.60 -0.60
CA GLN A 29 17.36 3.35 -1.68
C GLN A 29 17.44 4.85 -1.42
N TYR A 30 16.55 5.40 -0.57
CA TYR A 30 16.50 6.82 -0.20
C TYR A 30 17.22 7.10 1.13
N GLY A 31 17.49 6.06 1.92
CA GLY A 31 18.18 6.13 3.21
C GLY A 31 17.36 5.51 4.33
N SER A 32 17.67 5.90 5.56
CA SER A 32 17.01 5.43 6.77
C SER A 32 15.92 6.39 7.25
N LEU A 33 15.10 5.94 8.20
CA LEU A 33 14.17 6.82 8.91
C LEU A 33 14.90 7.98 9.62
N ALA A 34 16.14 7.77 10.08
CA ALA A 34 16.96 8.82 10.68
C ALA A 34 17.39 9.86 9.63
N ASP A 35 17.71 9.43 8.40
CA ASP A 35 18.02 10.33 7.30
C ASP A 35 16.81 11.19 6.91
N PHE A 36 15.62 10.59 6.88
CA PHE A 36 14.37 11.32 6.63
C PHE A 36 14.08 12.34 7.73
N ARG A 37 14.26 11.98 9.01
CA ARG A 37 14.12 12.95 10.13
C ARG A 37 15.08 14.12 9.99
N ARG A 38 16.34 13.86 9.65
CA ARG A 38 17.34 14.90 9.41
C ARG A 38 16.96 15.81 8.24
N LEU A 39 16.40 15.27 7.15
CA LEU A 39 15.88 16.07 6.05
C LEU A 39 14.75 17.01 6.52
N VAL A 40 13.78 16.48 7.26
CA VAL A 40 12.65 17.23 7.81
C VAL A 40 13.14 18.36 8.73
N ASP A 41 14.05 18.06 9.65
CA ASP A 41 14.62 19.04 10.57
C ASP A 41 15.35 20.16 9.83
N ALA A 42 16.18 19.82 8.85
CA ALA A 42 16.90 20.79 8.04
C ALA A 42 15.95 21.66 7.19
N ALA A 43 14.87 21.08 6.67
CA ALA A 43 13.84 21.81 5.94
C ALA A 43 13.10 22.80 6.85
N HIS A 44 12.67 22.36 8.03
CA HIS A 44 11.96 23.18 9.00
C HIS A 44 12.80 24.36 9.52
N GLN A 45 14.10 24.16 9.76
CA GLN A 45 15.03 25.25 10.12
C GLN A 45 15.10 26.36 9.06
N ARG A 46 14.75 26.05 7.81
CA ARG A 46 14.72 26.98 6.67
C ARG A 46 13.32 27.50 6.36
N GLY A 47 12.32 27.18 7.18
CA GLY A 47 10.92 27.52 6.93
C GLY A 47 10.28 26.77 5.76
N ILE A 48 10.85 25.61 5.37
CA ILE A 48 10.35 24.77 4.28
C ILE A 48 9.51 23.65 4.87
N ARG A 49 8.24 23.54 4.46
CA ARG A 49 7.35 22.43 4.85
C ARG A 49 7.65 21.18 4.03
N VAL A 50 7.48 20.01 4.62
CA VAL A 50 7.63 18.72 3.92
C VAL A 50 6.26 18.05 3.84
N ILE A 51 5.87 17.67 2.63
CA ILE A 51 4.66 16.88 2.34
C ILE A 51 5.12 15.58 1.67
N ILE A 52 4.48 14.46 2.03
CA ILE A 52 4.74 13.15 1.43
C ILE A 52 3.48 12.64 0.74
N ASP A 53 3.66 11.95 -0.39
CA ASP A 53 2.60 11.12 -0.96
C ASP A 53 2.31 9.94 -0.04
N MET A 54 1.08 9.86 0.43
CA MET A 54 0.62 8.77 1.29
C MET A 54 -0.32 7.86 0.50
N VAL A 55 0.16 6.66 0.17
CA VAL A 55 -0.57 5.72 -0.70
C VAL A 55 -1.40 4.76 0.13
N ILE A 56 -2.61 5.16 0.49
CA ILE A 56 -3.47 4.39 1.43
C ILE A 56 -4.64 3.66 0.76
N ASN A 57 -4.85 3.87 -0.54
CA ASN A 57 -5.93 3.22 -1.27
C ASN A 57 -5.67 1.72 -1.52
N HIS A 58 -4.39 1.32 -1.56
CA HIS A 58 -3.96 -0.04 -1.82
C HIS A 58 -2.55 -0.29 -1.26
N THR A 59 -2.20 -1.56 -1.11
CA THR A 59 -0.85 -2.01 -0.77
C THR A 59 -0.23 -2.81 -1.92
N SER A 60 1.04 -3.16 -1.81
CA SER A 60 1.62 -4.23 -2.62
C SER A 60 1.03 -5.59 -2.22
N ASP A 61 1.01 -6.54 -3.15
CA ASP A 61 0.76 -7.96 -2.89
C ASP A 61 1.88 -8.62 -2.07
N GLU A 62 3.03 -7.96 -1.93
CA GLU A 62 4.08 -8.37 -1.00
C GLU A 62 3.88 -7.86 0.42
N ASN A 63 2.90 -6.99 0.66
CA ASN A 63 2.61 -6.42 1.98
C ASN A 63 2.20 -7.53 2.98
N PRO A 64 2.71 -7.50 4.23
CA PRO A 64 2.33 -8.48 5.26
C PRO A 64 0.82 -8.59 5.50
N TRP A 65 0.08 -7.48 5.41
CA TRP A 65 -1.38 -7.49 5.55
C TRP A 65 -2.05 -8.26 4.42
N PHE A 66 -1.62 -8.05 3.17
CA PHE A 66 -2.17 -8.78 2.02
C PHE A 66 -1.85 -10.28 2.10
N LYS A 67 -0.60 -10.63 2.42
CA LYS A 67 -0.18 -12.03 2.63
C LYS A 67 -1.01 -12.71 3.72
N ALA A 68 -1.26 -12.02 4.82
CA ALA A 68 -2.10 -12.54 5.89
C ALA A 68 -3.57 -12.62 5.46
N ALA A 69 -4.05 -11.69 4.65
CA ALA A 69 -5.42 -11.64 4.16
C ALA A 69 -5.75 -12.77 3.16
N LEU A 70 -4.75 -13.45 2.60
CA LEU A 70 -4.98 -14.66 1.79
C LEU A 70 -5.67 -15.78 2.58
N ASP A 71 -5.51 -15.82 3.91
CA ASP A 71 -6.29 -16.71 4.78
C ASP A 71 -7.66 -16.08 5.10
N PRO A 72 -8.79 -16.69 4.71
CA PRO A 72 -10.13 -16.19 5.02
C PRO A 72 -10.44 -16.03 6.52
N LYS A 73 -9.66 -16.68 7.40
CA LYS A 73 -9.79 -16.57 8.86
C LYS A 73 -8.98 -15.44 9.46
N SER A 74 -8.09 -14.82 8.68
CA SER A 74 -7.27 -13.71 9.13
C SER A 74 -8.12 -12.48 9.45
N PRO A 75 -7.80 -11.71 10.50
CA PRO A 75 -8.46 -10.43 10.76
C PRO A 75 -8.24 -9.42 9.63
N TYR A 76 -7.21 -9.62 8.80
CA TYR A 76 -6.90 -8.78 7.65
C TYR A 76 -7.65 -9.21 6.38
N HIS A 77 -8.34 -10.36 6.36
CA HIS A 77 -9.02 -10.83 5.14
C HIS A 77 -10.03 -9.81 4.60
N GLY A 78 -10.84 -9.23 5.51
CA GLY A 78 -11.81 -8.19 5.18
C GLY A 78 -11.19 -6.82 4.84
N TRP A 79 -9.86 -6.69 4.95
CA TRP A 79 -9.14 -5.52 4.46
C TRP A 79 -8.87 -5.61 2.96
N TYR A 80 -9.33 -6.60 2.23
CA TYR A 80 -9.11 -6.64 0.78
C TYR A 80 -10.37 -7.02 0.04
N THR A 81 -10.42 -6.61 -1.22
CA THR A 81 -11.51 -6.97 -2.12
C THR A 81 -11.19 -8.29 -2.79
N TRP A 82 -12.14 -9.23 -2.74
CA TRP A 82 -12.02 -10.56 -3.34
C TRP A 82 -13.11 -10.80 -4.37
N ALA A 83 -12.78 -11.54 -5.41
CA ALA A 83 -13.76 -11.97 -6.41
C ALA A 83 -14.82 -12.86 -5.76
N GLY A 84 -16.09 -12.56 -6.05
CA GLY A 84 -17.24 -13.36 -5.64
C GLY A 84 -17.80 -14.20 -6.78
N LYS A 85 -18.89 -14.90 -6.51
CA LYS A 85 -19.60 -15.76 -7.48
C LYS A 85 -19.98 -15.05 -8.79
N TYR A 86 -20.18 -13.74 -8.75
CA TYR A 86 -20.65 -12.94 -9.87
C TYR A 86 -19.59 -12.02 -10.46
N THR A 87 -18.33 -12.16 -10.04
CA THR A 87 -17.23 -11.36 -10.56
C THR A 87 -16.83 -11.85 -11.95
N ASP A 88 -16.81 -10.94 -12.92
CA ASP A 88 -16.22 -11.19 -14.23
C ASP A 88 -14.70 -11.09 -14.15
N LEU A 89 -14.03 -12.23 -14.11
CA LEU A 89 -12.56 -12.31 -14.01
C LEU A 89 -11.85 -11.81 -15.27
N GLU A 90 -12.55 -11.75 -16.41
CA GLU A 90 -12.01 -11.26 -17.69
C GLU A 90 -12.18 -9.75 -17.85
N SER A 91 -12.80 -9.08 -16.87
CA SER A 91 -12.99 -7.63 -16.91
C SER A 91 -11.66 -6.88 -16.97
N GLY A 92 -11.65 -5.81 -17.76
CA GLY A 92 -10.48 -4.93 -17.93
C GLY A 92 -10.32 -3.93 -16.79
N SER A 93 -9.07 -3.60 -16.47
CA SER A 93 -8.69 -2.53 -15.54
C SER A 93 -8.65 -1.18 -16.25
N ALA A 94 -8.68 -0.09 -15.48
CA ALA A 94 -8.48 1.26 -16.02
C ALA A 94 -7.09 1.46 -16.67
N ALA A 95 -6.12 0.59 -16.37
CA ALA A 95 -4.79 0.60 -16.96
C ALA A 95 -4.70 -0.21 -18.28
N GLY A 96 -5.82 -0.75 -18.78
CA GLY A 96 -5.85 -1.57 -19.99
C GLY A 96 -5.31 -2.99 -19.80
N THR A 97 -5.20 -3.47 -18.56
CA THR A 97 -4.80 -4.83 -18.20
C THR A 97 -6.01 -5.65 -17.74
N THR A 98 -5.84 -6.93 -17.39
CA THR A 98 -6.84 -7.67 -16.62
C THR A 98 -7.05 -7.00 -15.25
N ALA A 99 -8.30 -6.89 -14.79
CA ALA A 99 -8.63 -6.30 -13.51
C ALA A 99 -8.35 -7.26 -12.34
N TRP A 100 -8.60 -8.55 -12.52
CA TRP A 100 -8.54 -9.57 -11.47
C TRP A 100 -7.33 -10.48 -11.63
N HIS A 101 -6.64 -10.74 -10.53
CA HIS A 101 -5.41 -11.54 -10.47
C HIS A 101 -5.57 -12.66 -9.46
N ALA A 102 -5.11 -13.86 -9.79
CA ALA A 102 -5.12 -14.98 -8.87
C ALA A 102 -4.02 -14.83 -7.81
N ALA A 103 -4.40 -14.98 -6.54
CA ALA A 103 -3.45 -15.09 -5.43
C ALA A 103 -2.60 -16.36 -5.60
N GLY A 104 -1.31 -16.18 -5.88
CA GLY A 104 -0.38 -17.26 -6.23
C GLY A 104 0.09 -17.28 -7.68
N GLY A 105 -0.31 -16.29 -8.48
CA GLY A 105 0.11 -16.14 -9.88
C GLY A 105 -0.89 -16.69 -10.88
N GLN A 106 -0.66 -16.42 -12.17
CA GLN A 106 -1.59 -16.79 -13.24
C GLN A 106 -1.83 -18.31 -13.27
N GLY A 107 -3.11 -18.71 -13.28
CA GLY A 107 -3.52 -20.12 -13.30
C GLY A 107 -3.60 -20.80 -11.94
N ALA A 108 -3.27 -20.11 -10.84
CA ALA A 108 -3.50 -20.65 -9.50
C ALA A 108 -5.00 -20.75 -9.17
N ALA A 109 -5.41 -21.83 -8.51
CA ALA A 109 -6.79 -22.03 -8.06
C ALA A 109 -7.18 -21.18 -6.83
N GLY A 110 -6.40 -20.13 -6.53
CA GLY A 110 -6.55 -19.27 -5.36
C GLY A 110 -7.64 -18.21 -5.51
N PRO A 111 -7.91 -17.46 -4.42
CA PRO A 111 -8.82 -16.31 -4.48
C PRO A 111 -8.28 -15.27 -5.48
N HIS A 112 -9.19 -14.60 -6.17
CA HIS A 112 -8.82 -13.52 -7.09
C HIS A 112 -9.03 -12.16 -6.43
N TYR A 113 -8.14 -11.22 -6.69
CA TYR A 113 -8.15 -9.85 -6.14
C TYR A 113 -7.96 -8.83 -7.27
N PRO A 114 -8.42 -7.58 -7.12
CA PRO A 114 -8.14 -6.55 -8.12
C PRO A 114 -6.65 -6.22 -8.15
N GLY A 115 -6.07 -5.98 -9.33
CA GLY A 115 -4.61 -5.81 -9.52
C GLY A 115 -3.96 -4.69 -8.70
N ALA A 116 -4.75 -3.73 -8.22
CA ALA A 116 -4.40 -2.92 -7.07
C ALA A 116 -5.00 -3.58 -5.82
N SER A 117 -4.17 -4.17 -4.95
CA SER A 117 -4.64 -4.82 -3.73
C SER A 117 -5.20 -3.76 -2.77
N SER A 118 -6.48 -3.45 -2.96
CA SER A 118 -7.16 -2.34 -2.30
C SER A 118 -7.33 -2.68 -0.83
N ALA A 119 -6.64 -1.96 0.03
CA ALA A 119 -6.89 -1.96 1.46
C ALA A 119 -7.96 -0.90 1.76
N PRO A 120 -9.06 -1.18 2.50
CA PRO A 120 -9.86 -0.11 3.05
C PRO A 120 -8.97 0.68 4.02
N ALA A 121 -9.26 1.97 4.13
CA ALA A 121 -8.60 2.84 5.09
C ALA A 121 -8.52 2.16 6.47
N CYS A 122 -7.34 2.23 7.09
CA CYS A 122 -7.01 1.71 8.43
C CYS A 122 -8.25 1.66 9.33
N PRO A 123 -8.73 0.48 9.77
CA PRO A 123 -9.86 0.42 10.69
C PRO A 123 -9.44 1.16 11.95
N THR A 124 -10.15 2.25 12.27
CA THR A 124 -9.94 2.97 13.52
C THR A 124 -10.06 1.97 14.66
N SER A 125 -8.96 1.72 15.37
CA SER A 125 -9.00 0.96 16.61
C SER A 125 -9.92 1.74 17.54
N THR A 126 -11.13 1.23 17.76
CA THR A 126 -11.98 1.68 18.86
C THR A 126 -11.36 1.12 20.14
N THR A 127 -10.23 1.71 20.54
CA THR A 127 -9.75 1.60 21.91
C THR A 127 -10.75 2.38 22.75
N THR A 128 -11.74 1.66 23.30
CA THR A 128 -12.52 2.16 24.42
C THR A 128 -11.56 2.21 25.60
N THR A 129 -10.99 3.39 25.85
CA THR A 129 -10.33 3.68 27.11
C THR A 129 -11.41 3.67 28.20
N ARG A 130 -11.28 2.76 29.16
CA ARG A 130 -11.80 2.96 30.52
C ARG A 130 -10.72 3.59 31.37
#